data_AF-A0A849L6Q8-F1
#
_entry.id   AF-A0A849L6Q8-F1
#
_cell.length_a   1.000
_cell.length_b   1.000
_cell.length_c   1.000
_cell.angle_alpha   90.00
_cell.angle_beta   90.00
_cell.angle_gamma   90.00
#
_symmetry.space_group_name_H-M   'P 1'
#
loop_
_entity.id
_entity.type
_entity.pdbx_description
1 polymer ?
#
loop_
_entity_poly.entity_id
_entity_poly.type
_entity_poly.pdbx_seq_one_letter_code
_entity_poly.pdbx_strand_id
1 'polypeptide(L)'
;MPAAAEQRTAPSILDFISLWLQSEYQLGRPSAPPDIVAMSSADLIARRYGDGADAGPTGIMALYDAEAGAILVSEGWTGGTVAEISIIVHEMVHHLQREAGTVFACPAERERLAYRAQDDWLKLFGQDLHGAFGIDPALILVATVCTH
;
A
#
# COMPACT_ATOMS: atom_id res chain seq x y z
N MET A 1 34.06 31.63 15.50
CA MET A 1 33.87 30.44 14.64
C MET A 1 32.41 30.44 14.20
N PRO A 2 32.09 30.36 12.91
CA PRO A 2 30.70 30.22 12.50
C PRO A 2 30.21 28.84 12.94
N ALA A 3 28.98 28.74 13.46
CA ALA A 3 28.36 27.46 13.74
C ALA A 3 28.26 26.66 12.43
N ALA A 4 28.71 25.41 12.44
CA ALA A 4 28.54 24.52 11.30
C ALA A 4 27.04 24.38 11.02
N ALA A 5 26.61 24.66 9.80
CA ALA A 5 25.23 24.45 9.40
C ALA A 5 24.92 22.95 9.48
N GLU A 6 23.92 22.59 10.27
CA GLU A 6 23.49 21.20 10.43
C GLU A 6 22.61 20.77 9.26
N GLN A 7 23.00 19.68 8.61
CA GLN A 7 22.30 19.18 7.43
C GLN A 7 21.06 18.40 7.87
N ARG A 8 19.88 18.83 7.41
CA ARG A 8 18.61 18.13 7.68
C ARG A 8 18.38 17.06 6.64
N THR A 9 18.00 15.86 7.10
CA THR A 9 17.53 14.79 6.21
C THR A 9 16.21 15.21 5.56
N ALA A 10 16.09 15.05 4.25
CA ALA A 10 14.84 15.29 3.55
C ALA A 10 13.81 14.19 3.91
N PRO A 11 12.52 14.52 4.03
CA PRO A 11 11.47 13.51 4.21
C PRO A 11 11.48 12.49 3.07
N SER A 12 11.25 11.23 3.40
CA SER A 12 11.04 10.15 2.42
C SER A 12 9.64 10.22 1.81
N ILE A 13 9.41 9.44 0.75
CA ILE A 13 8.07 9.28 0.18
C ILE A 13 7.10 8.64 1.20
N LEU A 14 7.59 7.74 2.06
CA LEU A 14 6.78 7.13 3.12
C LEU A 14 6.37 8.15 4.18
N ASP A 15 7.24 9.12 4.50
CA ASP A 15 6.89 10.23 5.38
C ASP A 15 5.77 11.08 4.77
N PHE A 16 5.87 11.37 3.47
CA PHE A 16 4.85 12.14 2.76
C PHE A 16 3.51 11.39 2.70
N ILE A 17 3.52 10.11 2.33
CA ILE A 17 2.33 9.27 2.28
C ILE A 17 1.70 9.17 3.67
N SER A 18 2.49 8.96 4.71
CA SER A 18 1.99 8.90 6.09
C SER A 18 1.32 10.21 6.51
N LEU A 19 1.94 11.36 6.21
CA LEU A 19 1.35 12.67 6.51
C LEU A 19 0.05 12.90 5.73
N TRP A 20 0.00 12.49 4.46
CA TRP A 20 -1.20 12.61 3.65
C TRP A 20 -2.33 11.70 4.17
N LEU A 21 -2.05 10.44 4.47
CA LEU A 21 -3.02 9.50 5.05
C LEU A 21 -3.54 9.96 6.41
N GLN A 22 -2.69 10.58 7.23
CA GLN A 22 -3.11 11.19 8.48
C GLN A 22 -4.06 12.38 8.25
N SER A 23 -3.75 13.25 7.29
CA SER A 23 -4.59 14.41 6.94
C SER A 23 -5.97 13.99 6.44
N GLU A 24 -6.02 13.08 5.46
CA GLU A 24 -7.24 12.77 4.73
C GLU A 24 -8.12 11.73 5.43
N TYR A 25 -7.51 10.78 6.15
CA TYR A 25 -8.22 9.63 6.72
C TYR A 25 -8.11 9.53 8.24
N GLN A 26 -7.41 10.47 8.89
CA GLN A 26 -7.17 10.46 10.34
C GLN A 26 -6.51 9.16 10.81
N LEU A 27 -5.75 8.50 9.92
CA LEU A 27 -4.92 7.37 10.31
C LEU A 27 -3.80 7.85 11.23
N GLY A 28 -3.39 6.98 12.15
CA GLY A 28 -2.28 7.26 13.06
C GLY A 28 -0.98 7.50 12.31
N ARG A 29 0.02 8.02 13.03
CA ARG A 29 1.39 8.08 12.52
C ARG A 29 2.07 6.74 12.80
N PRO A 30 2.86 6.19 11.86
CA PRO A 30 3.52 4.95 12.11
C PRO A 30 4.60 5.12 13.19
N SER A 31 4.81 4.10 14.01
CA SER A 31 5.88 4.09 15.02
C SER A 31 7.26 4.11 14.37
N ALA A 32 7.39 3.44 13.22
CA ALA A 32 8.52 3.48 12.30
C ALA A 32 8.00 3.27 10.86
N PRO A 33 8.62 3.88 9.84
CA PRO A 33 8.24 3.59 8.45
C PRO A 33 8.52 2.12 8.12
N PRO A 34 7.66 1.44 7.35
CA PRO A 34 7.92 0.07 6.92
C PRO A 34 9.05 0.05 5.88
N ASP A 35 9.83 -1.03 5.89
CA ASP A 35 10.79 -1.29 4.82
C ASP A 35 10.05 -1.63 3.51
N ILE A 36 10.63 -1.25 2.37
CA ILE A 36 10.18 -1.70 1.04
C ILE A 36 11.16 -2.77 0.55
N VAL A 37 10.68 -4.00 0.38
CA VAL A 37 11.51 -5.16 0.06
C VAL A 37 11.09 -5.75 -1.28
N ALA A 38 12.00 -5.73 -2.25
CA ALA A 38 11.77 -6.35 -3.55
C ALA A 38 11.93 -7.88 -3.48
N MET A 39 11.05 -8.61 -4.17
CA MET A 39 11.15 -10.06 -4.32
C MET A 39 10.59 -10.54 -5.67
N SER A 40 10.79 -11.83 -5.97
CA SER A 40 10.26 -12.39 -7.21
C SER A 40 8.73 -12.40 -7.19
N SER A 41 8.11 -12.31 -8.37
CA SER A 41 6.64 -12.39 -8.45
C SER A 41 6.12 -13.72 -7.88
N ALA A 42 6.84 -14.83 -8.08
CA ALA A 42 6.49 -16.13 -7.52
C ALA A 42 6.47 -16.12 -5.99
N ASP A 43 7.44 -15.47 -5.35
CA ASP A 43 7.50 -15.38 -3.89
C ASP A 43 6.36 -14.52 -3.33
N LEU A 44 5.99 -13.41 -3.99
CA LEU A 44 4.82 -12.61 -3.59
C LEU A 44 3.53 -13.42 -3.64
N ILE A 45 3.35 -14.20 -4.70
CA ILE A 45 2.16 -15.05 -4.89
C ILE A 45 2.10 -16.11 -3.78
N ALA A 46 3.22 -16.79 -3.52
CA ALA A 46 3.33 -17.74 -2.44
C ALA A 46 3.06 -17.10 -1.07
N ARG A 47 3.55 -15.88 -0.83
CA ARG A 47 3.30 -15.14 0.41
C ARG A 47 1.83 -14.75 0.57
N ARG A 48 1.12 -14.44 -0.53
CA ARG A 48 -0.29 -14.03 -0.51
C ARG A 48 -1.27 -15.19 -0.39
N TYR A 49 -1.02 -16.28 -1.11
CA TYR A 49 -1.99 -17.36 -1.33
C TYR A 49 -1.50 -18.73 -0.85
N GLY A 50 -0.23 -18.86 -0.47
CA GLY A 50 0.42 -20.13 -0.14
C GLY A 50 1.11 -20.79 -1.34
N ASP A 51 1.93 -21.80 -1.04
CA ASP A 51 2.73 -22.51 -2.05
C ASP A 51 1.86 -23.17 -3.13
N GLY A 52 2.26 -23.00 -4.40
CA GLY A 52 1.58 -23.62 -5.54
C GLY A 52 0.32 -22.91 -6.02
N ALA A 53 0.00 -21.74 -5.48
CA ALA A 53 -1.08 -20.89 -5.98
C ALA A 53 -0.71 -20.26 -7.33
N ASP A 54 -1.69 -20.22 -8.25
CA ASP A 54 -1.58 -19.50 -9.51
C ASP A 54 -2.25 -18.13 -9.36
N ALA A 55 -1.54 -17.05 -9.69
CA ALA A 55 -1.96 -15.68 -9.35
C ALA A 55 -3.04 -15.09 -10.26
N GLY A 56 -3.54 -15.88 -11.20
CA GLY A 56 -4.37 -15.37 -12.27
C GLY A 56 -3.63 -14.33 -13.14
N PRO A 57 -4.33 -13.77 -14.14
CA PRO A 57 -3.69 -12.98 -15.20
C PRO A 57 -3.24 -11.57 -14.78
N THR A 58 -3.67 -11.04 -13.64
CA THR A 58 -3.39 -9.64 -13.26
C THR A 58 -2.16 -9.45 -12.38
N GLY A 59 -1.55 -10.52 -11.88
CA GLY A 59 -0.34 -10.47 -11.05
C GLY A 59 -0.50 -9.71 -9.73
N ILE A 60 0.44 -9.90 -8.80
CA ILE A 60 0.53 -9.12 -7.55
C ILE A 60 1.74 -8.19 -7.68
N MET A 61 1.51 -6.88 -7.55
CA MET A 61 2.59 -5.89 -7.63
C MET A 61 3.18 -5.52 -6.26
N ALA A 62 2.38 -5.59 -5.20
CA ALA A 62 2.85 -5.45 -3.84
C ALA A 62 1.92 -6.15 -2.84
N LEU A 63 2.40 -6.37 -1.63
CA LEU A 63 1.60 -6.77 -0.48
C LEU A 63 2.26 -6.32 0.83
N TYR A 64 1.45 -5.92 1.81
CA TYR A 64 1.91 -5.67 3.16
C TYR A 64 2.06 -6.97 3.94
N ASP A 65 3.27 -7.23 4.42
CA ASP A 65 3.59 -8.33 5.31
C ASP A 65 3.43 -7.89 6.77
N ALA A 66 2.34 -8.33 7.40
CA ALA A 66 2.03 -7.97 8.78
C ALA A 66 2.93 -8.64 9.83
N GLU A 67 3.66 -9.70 9.47
CA GLU A 67 4.62 -10.37 10.34
C GLU A 67 5.96 -9.63 10.36
N ALA A 68 6.44 -9.25 9.17
CA ALA A 68 7.69 -8.49 9.02
C ALA A 68 7.51 -6.98 9.27
N GLY A 69 6.28 -6.46 9.16
CA GLY A 69 6.03 -5.01 9.18
C GLY A 69 6.59 -4.30 7.95
N ALA A 70 6.59 -4.97 6.80
CA ALA A 70 7.25 -4.51 5.57
C ALA A 70 6.28 -4.51 4.38
N ILE A 71 6.54 -3.64 3.42
CA ILE A 71 5.88 -3.63 2.12
C ILE A 71 6.72 -4.43 1.14
N LEU A 72 6.19 -5.55 0.67
CA LEU A 72 6.86 -6.40 -0.30
C LEU A 72 6.42 -5.98 -1.70
N VAL A 73 7.35 -5.77 -2.62
CA VAL A 73 7.07 -5.33 -3.99
C VAL A 73 7.66 -6.32 -4.99
N SER A 74 7.03 -6.42 -6.17
CA SER A 74 7.54 -7.30 -7.22
C SER A 74 8.84 -6.74 -7.79
N GLU A 75 9.69 -7.60 -8.34
CA GLU A 75 10.93 -7.18 -8.99
C GLU A 75 10.75 -6.18 -10.14
N GLY A 76 9.54 -6.13 -10.73
CA GLY A 76 9.18 -5.18 -11.77
C GLY A 76 8.71 -3.82 -11.25
N TRP A 77 8.48 -3.67 -9.94
CA TRP A 77 8.06 -2.41 -9.35
C TRP A 77 9.26 -1.46 -9.22
N THR A 78 9.10 -0.25 -9.74
CA THR A 78 10.17 0.76 -9.76
C THR A 78 9.85 1.98 -8.91
N GLY A 79 8.58 2.18 -8.54
CA GLY A 79 8.12 3.40 -7.90
C GLY A 79 8.27 4.64 -8.78
N GLY A 80 8.43 4.47 -10.10
CA GLY A 80 8.72 5.54 -11.04
C GLY A 80 7.48 6.29 -11.52
N THR A 81 6.28 5.75 -11.29
CA THR A 81 5.02 6.32 -11.74
C THR A 81 4.05 6.63 -10.59
N VAL A 82 3.12 7.56 -10.81
CA VAL A 82 2.03 7.85 -9.86
C VAL A 82 1.23 6.58 -9.53
N ALA A 83 0.98 5.75 -10.54
CA ALA A 83 0.33 4.46 -10.37
C ALA A 83 1.12 3.55 -9.41
N GLU A 84 2.41 3.31 -9.65
CA GLU A 84 3.24 2.49 -8.76
C GLU A 84 3.32 3.04 -7.33
N ILE A 85 3.38 4.37 -7.16
CA ILE A 85 3.35 4.99 -5.82
C ILE A 85 1.98 4.81 -5.15
N SER A 86 0.87 4.85 -5.90
CA SER A 86 -0.47 4.60 -5.35
C SER A 86 -0.59 3.20 -4.71
N ILE A 87 0.16 2.21 -5.21
CA ILE A 87 0.24 0.88 -4.60
C ILE A 87 0.85 0.98 -3.20
N ILE A 88 1.90 1.79 -3.01
CA ILE A 88 2.49 2.01 -1.68
C ILE A 88 1.52 2.74 -0.75
N VAL A 89 0.67 3.63 -1.27
CA VAL A 89 -0.41 4.25 -0.49
C VAL A 89 -1.39 3.18 0.03
N HIS A 90 -1.78 2.23 -0.80
CA HIS A 90 -2.63 1.09 -0.41
C HIS A 90 -1.97 0.27 0.71
N GLU A 91 -0.72 -0.15 0.52
CA GLU A 91 -0.02 -0.97 1.50
C GLU A 91 0.29 -0.21 2.81
N MET A 92 0.53 1.10 2.74
CA MET A 92 0.67 1.94 3.93
C MET A 92 -0.62 2.03 4.75
N VAL A 93 -1.80 1.98 4.12
CA VAL A 93 -3.05 1.86 4.87
C VAL A 93 -3.07 0.57 5.69
N HIS A 94 -2.66 -0.56 5.12
CA HIS A 94 -2.60 -1.83 5.86
C HIS A 94 -1.58 -1.79 7.00
N HIS A 95 -0.43 -1.15 6.80
CA HIS A 95 0.54 -0.93 7.85
C HIS A 95 -0.05 -0.15 9.04
N LEU A 96 -0.72 0.98 8.77
CA LEU A 96 -1.33 1.81 9.80
C LEU A 96 -2.52 1.13 10.48
N GLN A 97 -3.35 0.40 9.74
CA GLN A 97 -4.42 -0.42 10.31
C GLN A 97 -3.87 -1.46 11.30
N ARG A 98 -2.74 -2.09 10.96
CA ARG A 98 -2.06 -3.10 11.79
C ARG A 98 -1.47 -2.50 13.04
N GLU A 99 -0.81 -1.35 12.94
CA GLU A 99 -0.23 -0.65 14.10
C GLU A 99 -1.32 -0.11 15.05
N ALA A 100 -2.45 0.36 14.51
CA ALA A 100 -3.59 0.77 15.32
C ALA A 100 -4.30 -0.41 16.02
N GLY A 101 -3.93 -1.66 15.71
CA GLY A 101 -4.59 -2.85 16.25
C GLY A 101 -6.03 -2.99 15.80
N THR A 102 -6.36 -2.47 14.62
CA THR A 102 -7.74 -2.48 14.10
C THR A 102 -8.21 -3.92 13.89
N VAL A 103 -9.33 -4.27 14.51
CA VAL A 103 -9.98 -5.56 14.34
C VAL A 103 -11.08 -5.41 13.31
N PHE A 104 -11.01 -6.21 12.25
CA PHE A 104 -12.01 -6.26 11.19
C PHE A 104 -12.89 -7.50 11.34
N ALA A 105 -14.14 -7.40 10.91
CA ALA A 105 -15.07 -8.52 10.88
C ALA A 105 -14.63 -9.62 9.89
N CYS A 106 -13.93 -9.23 8.83
CA CYS A 106 -13.36 -10.14 7.84
C CYS A 106 -12.15 -9.49 7.15
N PRO A 107 -11.30 -10.27 6.43
CA PRO A 107 -10.20 -9.71 5.66
C PRO A 107 -10.64 -8.66 4.63
N ALA A 108 -11.75 -8.87 3.93
CA ALA A 108 -12.22 -7.97 2.87
C ALA A 108 -12.62 -6.57 3.39
N GLU A 109 -13.05 -6.45 4.64
CA GLU A 109 -13.44 -5.15 5.20
C GLU A 109 -12.25 -4.18 5.25
N ARG A 110 -11.05 -4.69 5.55
CA ARG A 110 -9.84 -3.88 5.67
C ARG A 110 -9.44 -3.21 4.34
N GLU A 111 -9.78 -3.85 3.22
CA GLU A 111 -9.42 -3.41 1.86
C GLU A 111 -10.19 -2.15 1.43
N ARG A 112 -11.34 -1.85 2.04
CA ARG A 112 -12.18 -0.70 1.66
C ARG A 112 -11.45 0.63 1.75
N LEU A 113 -10.74 0.85 2.86
CA LEU A 113 -10.02 2.08 3.07
C LEU A 113 -8.78 2.14 2.18
N ALA A 114 -8.12 1.01 1.98
CA ALA A 114 -6.90 0.94 1.18
C ALA A 114 -7.19 1.28 -0.30
N TYR A 115 -8.21 0.67 -0.92
CA TYR A 115 -8.62 1.03 -2.28
C TYR A 115 -9.13 2.46 -2.40
N ARG A 116 -9.86 2.96 -1.40
CA ARG A 116 -10.30 4.38 -1.38
C ARG A 116 -9.10 5.32 -1.38
N ALA A 117 -8.13 5.09 -0.50
CA ALA A 117 -6.93 5.90 -0.40
C ALA A 117 -6.10 5.84 -1.69
N GLN A 118 -5.98 4.66 -2.29
CA GLN A 118 -5.29 4.50 -3.57
C GLN A 118 -5.96 5.30 -4.68
N ASP A 119 -7.28 5.18 -4.82
CA ASP A 119 -8.05 5.90 -5.86
C ASP A 119 -8.00 7.42 -5.66
N ASP A 120 -8.15 7.88 -4.42
CA ASP A 120 -8.10 9.31 -4.11
C ASP A 120 -6.70 9.89 -4.29
N TRP A 121 -5.64 9.11 -4.07
CA TRP A 121 -4.27 9.50 -4.44
C TRP A 121 -4.12 9.67 -5.95
N LEU A 122 -4.59 8.71 -6.75
CA LEU A 122 -4.54 8.78 -8.21
C LEU A 122 -5.26 10.03 -8.75
N LYS A 123 -6.40 10.38 -8.15
CA LYS A 123 -7.18 11.57 -8.53
C LYS A 123 -6.44 12.88 -8.34
N LEU A 124 -5.48 12.96 -7.41
CA LEU A 124 -4.59 14.14 -7.26
C LEU A 124 -3.81 14.43 -8.56
N PHE A 125 -3.64 13.43 -9.41
CA PHE A 125 -2.89 13.49 -10.66
C PHE A 125 -3.77 13.27 -11.90
N GLY A 126 -5.10 13.35 -11.75
CA GLY A 126 -6.05 13.13 -12.84
C GLY A 126 -6.11 11.70 -13.35
N GLN A 127 -5.72 10.72 -12.53
CA GLN A 127 -5.84 9.28 -12.79
C GLN A 127 -6.91 8.67 -11.87
N ASP A 128 -7.26 7.42 -12.13
CA ASP A 128 -8.14 6.60 -11.28
C ASP A 128 -7.73 5.12 -11.34
N LEU A 129 -8.31 4.30 -10.48
CA LEU A 129 -8.03 2.86 -10.43
C LEU A 129 -8.31 2.13 -11.76
N HIS A 130 -9.35 2.54 -12.49
CA HIS A 130 -9.72 1.93 -13.76
C HIS A 130 -8.68 2.22 -14.84
N GLY A 131 -8.31 3.49 -15.04
CA GLY A 131 -7.33 3.89 -16.04
C GLY A 131 -5.92 3.44 -15.72
N ALA A 132 -5.54 3.38 -14.44
CA ALA A 132 -4.20 2.96 -14.03
C ALA A 132 -4.01 1.43 -14.02
N PHE A 133 -5.04 0.68 -13.61
CA PHE A 133 -4.91 -0.76 -13.32
C PHE A 133 -5.98 -1.65 -13.95
N GLY A 134 -7.00 -1.08 -14.61
CA GLY A 134 -8.17 -1.83 -15.08
C GLY A 134 -9.05 -2.33 -13.93
N ILE A 135 -8.95 -1.71 -12.73
CA ILE A 135 -9.74 -2.12 -11.56
C ILE A 135 -11.09 -1.41 -11.61
N ASP A 136 -12.13 -2.17 -11.97
CA ASP A 136 -13.50 -1.68 -12.00
C ASP A 136 -14.18 -1.66 -10.62
N PRO A 137 -15.20 -0.80 -10.40
CA PRO A 137 -15.97 -0.78 -9.16
C PRO A 137 -16.57 -2.15 -8.76
N ALA A 138 -16.88 -3.00 -9.74
CA ALA A 138 -17.34 -4.36 -9.48
C ALA A 138 -16.25 -5.25 -8.86
N LEU A 139 -14.99 -5.12 -9.30
CA LEU A 139 -13.86 -5.82 -8.71
C LEU A 139 -13.60 -5.33 -7.28
N ILE A 140 -13.69 -4.01 -7.05
CA ILE A 140 -13.58 -3.43 -5.70
C ILE A 140 -14.68 -3.98 -4.78
N LEU A 141 -15.93 -4.08 -5.26
CA LEU A 141 -17.02 -4.64 -4.47
C LEU A 141 -16.73 -6.09 -4.06
N VAL A 142 -16.28 -6.93 -5.00
CA VAL A 142 -15.91 -8.32 -4.71
C VAL A 142 -14.75 -8.39 -3.71
N ALA A 143 -13.74 -7.54 -3.87
CA ALA A 143 -12.57 -7.51 -2.99
C ALA A 143 -12.87 -7.00 -1.56
N THR A 144 -13.98 -6.28 -1.37
CA THR A 144 -14.27 -5.53 -0.13
C THR A 144 -15.52 -5.97 0.63
N VAL A 145 -16.24 -6.98 0.15
CA VAL A 145 -17.44 -7.52 0.81
C VAL A 145 -17.08 -8.71 1.68
N CYS A 146 -17.54 -8.70 2.94
CA CYS A 146 -17.47 -9.87 3.79
C CYS A 146 -18.50 -10.91 3.30
N THR A 147 -18.03 -12.07 2.88
CA THR A 147 -18.89 -13.24 2.64
C THR A 147 -18.97 -14.05 3.93
N HIS A 148 -20.20 -14.38 4.33
CA HIS A 148 -20.52 -15.09 5.58
C HIS A 148 -19.99 -16.53 5.61
#